data_AF-A0A0G4PTV6-F1
#
_entry.id   AF-A0A0G4PTV6-F1
#
_cell.length_a   1.000
_cell.length_b   1.000
_cell.length_c   1.000
_cell.angle_alpha   90.00
_cell.angle_beta   90.00
_cell.angle_gamma   90.00
#
_symmetry.space_group_name_H-M   'P 1'
#
loop_
_entity.id
_entity.type
_entity.pdbx_description
1 polymer ?
#
loop_
_entity_poly.entity_id
_entity_poly.type
_entity_poly.pdbx_seq_one_letter_code
_entity_poly.pdbx_strand_id
1 'polypeptide(L)'
;MVPASASISHQRSLQVALRRLSAIKAYSGSFPSSSLSLSTKAATMSTPSENRQPAPWRDILDSHLEQTPGYEFTIATIGYNAQQRPVPRVRTCGCRGFFPELELHPKGQEAMDQQVEGGGNPPVFESDMLSFTTDARMDKLPQLESSGHAIEAVFWLKDLMTQWRIKGTAYAIGNPSGEDAEEEKTSRNEIRKALRVKGGNDSDIAKWTWEKAVTKYFANHSPIARGSFRNPHPGQPRSSTPSQVDLKLGQEVLDLHDSVARANFRVVVIRAEEVERLDLTDQEDAKRWNWTLLDGNDGSRWKEVELWP
;
A
#
# COMPACT_ATOMS: atom_id res chain seq x y z
N MET A 1 -15.57 -8.33 -57.40
CA MET A 1 -15.65 -6.87 -57.22
C MET A 1 -16.04 -6.59 -55.76
N VAL A 2 -15.03 -6.38 -54.90
CA VAL A 2 -15.12 -5.96 -53.48
C VAL A 2 -13.81 -5.18 -53.22
N PRO A 3 -13.82 -3.97 -52.66
CA PRO A 3 -12.63 -3.12 -52.60
C PRO A 3 -11.78 -3.35 -51.35
N ALA A 4 -10.48 -3.12 -51.51
CA ALA A 4 -9.43 -3.17 -50.51
C ALA A 4 -9.30 -1.82 -49.78
N SER A 5 -9.40 -1.80 -48.45
CA SER A 5 -8.96 -0.66 -47.62
C SER A 5 -8.86 -1.03 -46.14
N ALA A 6 -7.74 -1.63 -45.71
CA ALA A 6 -7.46 -1.82 -44.28
C ALA A 6 -5.95 -1.84 -43.93
N SER A 7 -5.08 -1.18 -44.72
CA SER A 7 -3.62 -1.24 -44.52
C SER A 7 -2.94 0.10 -44.20
N ILE A 8 -3.67 1.22 -44.10
CA ILE A 8 -3.05 2.57 -44.03
C ILE A 8 -3.04 3.15 -42.60
N SER A 9 -3.79 2.57 -41.65
CA SER A 9 -3.91 3.09 -40.29
C SER A 9 -2.73 2.76 -39.37
N HIS A 10 -1.97 1.68 -39.64
CA HIS A 10 -0.91 1.20 -38.74
C HIS A 10 0.48 1.84 -38.98
N GLN A 11 0.69 2.52 -40.11
CA GLN A 11 1.99 3.15 -40.43
C GLN A 11 2.11 4.61 -39.96
N ARG A 12 1.00 5.27 -39.57
CA ARG A 12 1.04 6.67 -39.07
C ARG A 12 1.29 6.78 -37.57
N SER A 13 1.06 5.74 -36.78
CA SER A 13 1.33 5.73 -35.33
C SER A 13 2.82 5.55 -34.99
N LEU A 14 3.59 4.86 -35.84
CA LEU A 14 5.02 4.62 -35.64
C LEU A 14 5.90 5.85 -35.96
N GLN A 15 5.46 6.75 -36.86
CA GLN A 15 6.22 7.95 -37.21
C GLN A 15 6.12 9.10 -36.17
N VAL A 16 5.12 9.07 -35.29
CA VAL A 16 4.97 10.05 -34.19
C VAL A 16 5.80 9.65 -32.97
N ALA A 17 6.01 8.36 -32.73
CA ALA A 17 6.89 7.85 -31.67
C ALA A 17 8.40 8.06 -31.96
N LEU A 18 8.80 8.05 -33.24
CA LEU A 18 10.19 8.24 -33.65
C LEU A 18 10.66 9.71 -33.72
N ARG A 19 9.76 10.68 -33.56
CA ARG A 19 10.09 12.12 -33.51
C ARG A 19 10.37 12.67 -32.11
N ARG A 20 10.26 11.85 -31.07
CA ARG A 20 10.65 12.22 -29.68
C ARG A 20 12.00 11.67 -29.22
N LEU A 21 12.73 10.96 -30.09
CA LEU A 21 14.03 10.36 -29.79
C LEU A 21 15.25 11.10 -30.41
N SER A 22 15.06 12.29 -30.97
CA SER A 22 16.12 13.04 -31.68
C SER A 22 16.50 14.37 -31.01
N ALA A 23 16.58 14.40 -29.69
CA ALA A 23 17.12 15.53 -28.94
C ALA A 23 18.02 15.07 -27.78
N ILE A 24 19.09 14.34 -28.09
CA ILE A 24 20.24 14.18 -27.19
C ILE A 24 21.47 14.60 -27.98
N LYS A 25 21.92 15.82 -27.72
CA LYS A 25 23.11 16.40 -28.34
C LYS A 25 24.33 15.88 -27.58
N ALA A 26 25.25 15.30 -28.34
CA ALA A 26 26.53 14.77 -27.88
C ALA A 26 27.39 15.86 -27.22
N TYR A 27 28.02 15.50 -26.10
CA TYR A 27 29.24 16.15 -25.61
C TYR A 27 30.30 15.06 -25.41
N SER A 28 31.33 15.13 -26.24
CA SER A 28 32.54 14.33 -26.19
C SER A 28 33.50 14.90 -25.14
N GLY A 29 33.94 14.08 -24.20
CA GLY A 29 34.97 14.42 -23.21
C GLY A 29 35.66 13.15 -22.71
N SER A 30 36.98 13.16 -22.79
CA SER A 30 37.96 12.09 -22.57
C SER A 30 37.89 11.33 -21.24
N PHE A 31 38.17 10.02 -21.30
CA PHE A 31 38.43 9.14 -20.16
C PHE A 31 39.78 9.40 -19.49
N PRO A 32 39.87 9.20 -18.17
CA PRO A 32 40.99 8.47 -17.61
C PRO A 32 40.56 7.24 -16.81
N SER A 33 41.39 6.21 -16.89
CA SER A 33 41.35 4.97 -16.12
C SER A 33 41.50 5.23 -14.62
N SER A 34 40.63 4.62 -13.80
CA SER A 34 40.99 4.27 -12.42
C SER A 34 40.12 3.12 -11.89
N SER A 35 40.81 2.20 -11.21
CA SER A 35 40.31 1.01 -10.56
C SER A 35 39.74 1.29 -9.16
N LEU A 36 38.83 0.40 -8.73
CA LEU A 36 38.45 0.05 -7.34
C LEU A 36 37.68 1.09 -6.49
N SER A 37 36.41 0.78 -6.20
CA SER A 37 35.95 0.38 -4.84
C SER A 37 34.41 0.33 -4.80
N LEU A 38 33.84 -0.77 -4.31
CA LEU A 38 32.42 -0.83 -3.94
C LEU A 38 32.24 0.02 -2.69
N SER A 39 31.66 1.21 -2.86
CA SER A 39 31.21 2.07 -1.76
C SER A 39 29.72 1.85 -1.58
N THR A 40 29.36 1.12 -0.52
CA THR A 40 27.99 0.99 -0.03
C THR A 40 27.56 2.37 0.46
N LYS A 41 26.82 3.12 -0.38
CA LYS A 41 26.25 4.41 0.02
C LYS A 41 25.09 4.16 0.97
N ALA A 42 25.32 4.44 2.25
CA ALA A 42 24.25 4.63 3.21
C ALA A 42 23.35 5.78 2.73
N ALA A 43 22.05 5.49 2.58
CA ALA A 43 21.06 6.47 2.20
C ALA A 43 20.99 7.57 3.28
N THR A 44 21.25 8.81 2.87
CA THR A 44 21.11 9.99 3.72
C THR A 44 19.64 10.17 4.05
N MET A 45 19.27 9.99 5.32
CA MET A 45 17.89 10.03 5.78
C MET A 45 17.32 11.44 5.64
N SER A 46 16.27 11.60 4.84
CA SER A 46 15.39 12.77 4.90
C SER A 46 14.55 12.74 6.19
N THR A 47 14.33 13.92 6.76
CA THR A 47 13.72 14.18 8.07
C THR A 47 12.27 13.63 8.19
N PRO A 48 11.90 12.99 9.32
CA PRO A 48 10.51 12.61 9.63
C PRO A 48 9.57 13.82 9.72
N SER A 49 8.24 13.64 9.55
CA SER A 49 7.27 14.73 9.66
C SER A 49 7.28 15.43 11.01
N GLU A 50 7.07 16.75 11.00
CA GLU A 50 6.94 17.58 12.19
C GLU A 50 5.63 17.40 12.97
N ASN A 51 4.63 16.68 12.43
CA ASN A 51 3.44 16.34 13.19
C ASN A 51 3.78 15.22 14.19
N ARG A 52 4.17 15.60 15.41
CA ARG A 52 4.67 14.67 16.45
C ARG A 52 3.56 13.95 17.20
N GLN A 53 2.31 14.40 17.10
CA GLN A 53 1.20 13.84 17.87
C GLN A 53 0.33 12.92 17.01
N PRO A 54 -0.19 11.82 17.58
CA PRO A 54 -1.22 11.02 16.93
C PRO A 54 -2.43 11.85 16.52
N ALA A 55 -3.13 11.40 15.48
CA ALA A 55 -4.37 12.03 15.07
C ALA A 55 -5.44 11.92 16.19
N PRO A 56 -6.28 12.95 16.41
CA PRO A 56 -7.27 12.94 17.51
C PRO A 56 -8.32 11.83 17.39
N TRP A 57 -8.54 11.31 16.18
CA TRP A 57 -9.47 10.22 15.91
C TRP A 57 -8.84 8.82 16.05
N ARG A 58 -7.51 8.72 16.12
CA ARG A 58 -6.76 7.46 16.02
C ARG A 58 -7.19 6.48 17.11
N ASP A 59 -7.11 6.89 18.37
CA ASP A 59 -7.35 5.99 19.52
C ASP A 59 -8.82 5.60 19.64
N ILE A 60 -9.73 6.47 19.21
CA ILE A 60 -11.17 6.17 19.14
C ILE A 60 -11.40 5.06 18.11
N LEU A 61 -10.83 5.20 16.90
CA LEU A 61 -10.93 4.17 15.87
C LEU A 61 -10.28 2.87 16.33
N ASP A 62 -9.09 2.93 16.93
CA ASP A 62 -8.36 1.76 17.44
C ASP A 62 -9.21 0.96 18.44
N SER A 63 -9.76 1.65 19.44
CA SER A 63 -10.66 1.06 20.44
C SER A 63 -11.92 0.45 19.82
N HIS A 64 -12.48 1.07 18.78
CA HIS A 64 -13.64 0.53 18.06
C HIS A 64 -13.26 -0.72 17.24
N LEU A 65 -12.07 -0.76 16.64
CA LEU A 65 -11.58 -1.90 15.87
C LEU A 65 -11.27 -3.10 16.77
N GLU A 66 -10.71 -2.90 17.96
CA GLU A 66 -10.50 -3.97 18.96
C GLU A 66 -11.79 -4.69 19.37
N GLN A 67 -12.91 -3.98 19.34
CA GLN A 67 -14.23 -4.53 19.66
C GLN A 67 -14.89 -5.23 18.46
N THR A 68 -14.32 -5.12 17.26
CA THR A 68 -14.93 -5.61 16.02
C THR A 68 -14.26 -6.89 15.52
N PRO A 69 -14.98 -8.03 15.46
CA PRO A 69 -14.43 -9.26 14.91
C PRO A 69 -14.01 -9.11 13.44
N GLY A 70 -12.82 -9.60 13.09
CA GLY A 70 -12.37 -9.76 11.70
C GLY A 70 -11.74 -8.53 11.03
N TYR A 71 -11.83 -7.34 11.62
CA TYR A 71 -11.22 -6.10 11.11
C TYR A 71 -11.48 -5.87 9.60
N GLU A 72 -12.72 -6.00 9.14
CA GLU A 72 -13.04 -5.81 7.72
C GLU A 72 -13.48 -4.38 7.41
N PHE A 73 -13.08 -3.88 6.25
CA PHE A 73 -13.58 -2.61 5.69
C PHE A 73 -13.92 -2.73 4.20
N THR A 74 -14.76 -1.83 3.72
CA THR A 74 -14.99 -1.66 2.29
C THR A 74 -14.08 -0.56 1.76
N ILE A 75 -13.31 -0.84 0.72
CA ILE A 75 -12.49 0.19 0.06
C ILE A 75 -13.07 0.55 -1.31
N ALA A 76 -13.19 1.84 -1.55
CA ALA A 76 -13.54 2.44 -2.83
C ALA A 76 -12.27 2.96 -3.53
N THR A 77 -12.12 2.62 -4.79
CA THR A 77 -11.07 3.15 -5.68
C THR A 77 -11.71 3.59 -7.00
N ILE A 78 -10.95 4.27 -7.85
CA ILE A 78 -11.42 4.75 -9.15
C ILE A 78 -10.75 3.90 -10.25
N GLY A 79 -11.56 3.27 -11.09
CA GLY A 79 -11.09 2.66 -12.33
C GLY A 79 -11.59 3.43 -13.54
N TYR A 80 -11.02 3.16 -14.71
CA TYR A 80 -11.43 3.82 -15.96
C TYR A 80 -12.04 2.79 -16.91
N ASN A 81 -13.17 3.12 -17.52
CA ASN A 81 -13.78 2.27 -18.56
C ASN A 81 -13.10 2.48 -19.92
N ALA A 82 -13.56 1.75 -20.95
CA ALA A 82 -13.00 1.84 -22.30
C ALA A 82 -13.03 3.25 -22.91
N GLN A 83 -13.92 4.13 -22.43
CA GLN A 83 -13.99 5.54 -22.86
C GLN A 83 -13.22 6.49 -21.94
N GLN A 84 -12.32 5.97 -21.09
CA GLN A 84 -11.53 6.75 -20.12
C GLN A 84 -12.39 7.58 -19.15
N ARG A 85 -13.62 7.14 -18.86
CA ARG A 85 -14.45 7.77 -17.84
C ARG A 85 -14.15 7.13 -16.48
N PRO A 86 -14.02 7.94 -15.40
CA PRO A 86 -13.84 7.41 -14.06
C PRO A 86 -15.09 6.64 -13.64
N VAL A 87 -14.89 5.48 -13.03
CA VAL A 87 -15.96 4.61 -12.54
C VAL A 87 -15.56 4.09 -11.15
N PRO A 88 -16.42 4.25 -10.13
CA PRO A 88 -16.13 3.73 -8.81
C PRO A 88 -16.02 2.21 -8.83
N ARG A 89 -15.13 1.69 -7.98
CA ARG A 89 -14.94 0.26 -7.75
C ARG A 89 -14.91 0.05 -6.26
N VAL A 90 -15.63 -0.95 -5.77
CA VAL A 90 -15.76 -1.26 -4.35
C VAL A 90 -15.49 -2.74 -4.10
N ARG A 91 -14.94 -3.06 -2.93
CA ARG A 91 -14.74 -4.42 -2.44
C ARG A 91 -14.42 -4.40 -0.95
N THR A 92 -14.68 -5.52 -0.28
CA THR A 92 -14.25 -5.76 1.11
C THR A 92 -12.79 -6.19 1.15
N CYS A 93 -12.05 -5.71 2.15
CA CYS A 93 -10.67 -6.09 2.44
C CYS A 93 -10.50 -6.27 3.96
N GLY A 94 -9.50 -7.05 4.37
CA GLY A 94 -9.13 -7.15 5.78
C GLY A 94 -8.15 -6.03 6.15
N CYS A 95 -8.56 -5.15 7.06
CA CYS A 95 -7.70 -4.19 7.72
C CYS A 95 -6.66 -4.93 8.58
N ARG A 96 -5.43 -4.42 8.58
CA ARG A 96 -4.27 -4.97 9.28
C ARG A 96 -3.76 -3.99 10.34
N GLY A 97 -4.66 -3.13 10.83
CA GLY A 97 -4.35 -2.09 11.81
C GLY A 97 -3.48 -0.97 11.24
N PHE A 98 -2.92 -0.18 12.17
CA PHE A 98 -2.03 0.92 11.85
C PHE A 98 -0.63 0.43 11.43
N PHE A 99 -0.11 0.96 10.33
CA PHE A 99 1.24 0.66 9.87
C PHE A 99 2.27 1.48 10.67
N PRO A 100 3.42 0.92 11.07
CA PRO A 100 3.88 -0.48 10.94
C PRO A 100 3.62 -1.33 12.20
N GLU A 101 2.63 -0.95 13.00
CA GLU A 101 2.39 -1.41 14.38
C GLU A 101 1.71 -2.79 14.49
N LEU A 102 1.55 -3.53 13.38
CA LEU A 102 0.89 -4.84 13.35
C LEU A 102 1.34 -5.78 14.49
N GLU A 103 0.41 -6.29 15.28
CA GLU A 103 0.72 -7.35 16.25
C GLU A 103 0.70 -8.72 15.55
N LEU A 104 1.75 -9.51 15.77
CA LEU A 104 1.85 -10.84 15.19
C LEU A 104 1.12 -11.86 16.04
N HIS A 105 0.37 -12.75 15.38
CA HIS A 105 -0.04 -14.00 15.99
C HIS A 105 1.21 -14.81 16.45
N PRO A 106 1.18 -15.55 17.57
CA PRO A 106 2.36 -16.28 18.10
C PRO A 106 3.10 -17.14 17.07
N LYS A 107 2.37 -17.87 16.22
CA LYS A 107 2.97 -18.65 15.11
C LYS A 107 3.66 -17.78 14.04
N GLY A 108 3.16 -16.57 13.81
CA GLY A 108 3.80 -15.60 12.92
C GLY A 108 5.10 -15.08 13.54
N GLN A 109 5.10 -14.81 14.85
CA GLN A 109 6.31 -14.42 15.58
C GLN A 109 7.37 -15.53 15.54
N GLU A 110 6.99 -16.78 15.79
CA GLU A 110 7.88 -17.94 15.69
C GLU A 110 8.52 -18.05 14.30
N ALA A 111 7.73 -17.88 13.22
CA ALA A 111 8.26 -17.91 11.86
C ALA A 111 9.25 -16.77 11.58
N MET A 112 8.98 -15.57 12.10
CA MET A 112 9.90 -14.43 11.99
C MET A 112 11.23 -14.71 12.69
N ASP A 113 11.18 -15.25 13.91
CA ASP A 113 12.38 -15.52 14.71
C ASP A 113 13.24 -16.63 14.08
N GLN A 114 12.62 -17.60 13.40
CA GLN A 114 13.30 -18.72 12.74
C GLN A 114 13.86 -18.35 11.35
N GLN A 115 13.17 -17.51 10.58
CA GLN A 115 13.45 -17.32 9.14
C GLN A 115 13.98 -15.92 8.78
N VAL A 116 13.97 -14.97 9.71
CA VAL A 116 14.42 -13.59 9.47
C VAL A 116 15.61 -13.28 10.38
N GLU A 117 16.73 -12.90 9.77
CA GLU A 117 17.94 -12.57 10.51
C GLU A 117 17.71 -11.39 11.48
N GLY A 118 17.99 -11.63 12.76
CA GLY A 118 17.72 -10.66 13.83
C GLY A 118 16.23 -10.38 14.07
N GLY A 119 15.35 -11.27 13.62
CA GLY A 119 13.90 -11.19 13.79
C GLY A 119 13.26 -10.00 13.08
N GLY A 120 12.06 -9.63 13.57
CA GLY A 120 11.28 -8.50 13.09
C GLY A 120 11.91 -7.13 13.32
N ASN A 121 11.26 -6.09 12.80
CA ASN A 121 11.67 -4.72 13.05
C ASN A 121 11.47 -4.32 14.52
N PRO A 122 12.41 -3.55 15.12
CA PRO A 122 12.17 -2.88 16.39
C PRO A 122 10.93 -1.97 16.32
N PRO A 123 10.14 -1.83 17.41
CA PRO A 123 8.92 -1.03 17.45
C PRO A 123 9.23 0.48 17.62
N VAL A 124 10.05 1.03 16.72
CA VAL A 124 10.54 2.43 16.79
C VAL A 124 9.68 3.41 16.01
N PHE A 125 8.84 2.93 15.10
CA PHE A 125 7.96 3.74 14.27
C PHE A 125 6.48 3.48 14.54
N GLU A 126 5.69 4.55 14.48
CA GLU A 126 4.22 4.54 14.51
C GLU A 126 3.64 5.49 13.45
N SER A 127 2.35 5.36 13.16
CA SER A 127 1.63 6.33 12.33
C SER A 127 0.11 6.25 12.53
N ASP A 128 -0.63 7.14 11.87
CA ASP A 128 -2.09 7.07 11.76
C ASP A 128 -2.54 6.33 10.48
N MET A 129 -1.61 5.70 9.75
CA MET A 129 -1.92 5.09 8.46
C MET A 129 -2.50 3.69 8.63
N LEU A 130 -3.71 3.46 8.14
CA LEU A 130 -4.30 2.12 8.10
C LEU A 130 -3.62 1.26 7.04
N SER A 131 -3.66 -0.06 7.20
CA SER A 131 -3.04 -0.98 6.25
C SER A 131 -3.94 -2.15 5.88
N PHE A 132 -3.74 -2.70 4.68
CA PHE A 132 -4.30 -3.99 4.28
C PHE A 132 -3.32 -4.73 3.37
N THR A 133 -3.58 -6.01 3.10
CA THR A 133 -2.75 -6.81 2.19
C THR A 133 -3.52 -7.21 0.94
N THR A 134 -2.82 -7.31 -0.19
CA THR A 134 -3.46 -7.68 -1.46
C THR A 134 -2.50 -8.37 -2.42
N ASP A 135 -3.07 -8.99 -3.45
CA ASP A 135 -2.31 -9.58 -4.54
C ASP A 135 -2.01 -8.51 -5.60
N ALA A 136 -0.75 -8.44 -6.03
CA ALA A 136 -0.20 -7.48 -6.99
C ALA A 136 -0.97 -7.46 -8.32
N ARG A 137 -1.66 -8.55 -8.63
CA ARG A 137 -2.40 -8.78 -9.87
C ARG A 137 -3.86 -8.32 -9.79
N MET A 138 -4.33 -7.85 -8.63
CA MET A 138 -5.70 -7.37 -8.49
C MET A 138 -5.86 -5.94 -9.01
N ASP A 139 -6.97 -5.67 -9.69
CA ASP A 139 -7.25 -4.38 -10.34
C ASP A 139 -7.15 -3.15 -9.43
N LYS A 140 -7.28 -3.31 -8.11
CA LYS A 140 -7.22 -2.19 -7.16
C LYS A 140 -5.87 -1.46 -7.19
N LEU A 141 -4.76 -2.14 -7.49
CA LEU A 141 -3.45 -1.49 -7.55
C LEU A 141 -3.31 -0.57 -8.78
N PRO A 142 -3.53 -1.04 -10.02
CA PRO A 142 -3.51 -0.14 -11.17
C PRO A 142 -4.59 0.95 -11.10
N GLN A 143 -5.71 0.68 -10.41
CA GLN A 143 -6.71 1.72 -10.11
C GLN A 143 -6.12 2.84 -9.26
N LEU A 144 -5.44 2.52 -8.15
CA LEU A 144 -4.76 3.50 -7.31
C LEU A 144 -3.75 4.33 -8.12
N GLU A 145 -2.86 3.68 -8.87
CA GLU A 145 -1.88 4.37 -9.72
C GLU A 145 -2.55 5.34 -10.70
N SER A 146 -3.58 4.89 -11.41
CA SER A 146 -4.28 5.69 -12.42
C SER A 146 -5.13 6.83 -11.84
N SER A 147 -5.45 6.79 -10.54
CA SER A 147 -6.29 7.79 -9.87
C SER A 147 -5.50 8.71 -8.94
N GLY A 148 -4.17 8.76 -9.07
CA GLY A 148 -3.33 9.54 -8.17
C GLY A 148 -3.40 9.06 -6.72
N HIS A 149 -3.47 7.74 -6.53
CA HIS A 149 -3.54 7.03 -5.25
C HIS A 149 -4.82 7.27 -4.43
N ALA A 150 -5.84 7.94 -4.99
CA ALA A 150 -7.09 8.23 -4.29
C ALA A 150 -7.82 6.96 -3.79
N ILE A 151 -8.20 6.97 -2.52
CA ILE A 151 -8.95 5.89 -1.85
C ILE A 151 -9.95 6.45 -0.84
N GLU A 152 -11.05 5.72 -0.64
CA GLU A 152 -11.91 5.87 0.54
C GLU A 152 -12.11 4.48 1.18
N ALA A 153 -11.88 4.37 2.49
CA ALA A 153 -12.14 3.17 3.27
C ALA A 153 -13.30 3.42 4.22
N VAL A 154 -14.25 2.47 4.30
CA VAL A 154 -15.44 2.57 5.13
C VAL A 154 -15.52 1.39 6.07
N PHE A 155 -15.63 1.67 7.37
CA PHE A 155 -16.01 0.71 8.38
C PHE A 155 -17.46 0.93 8.75
N TRP A 156 -18.26 -0.13 8.73
CA TRP A 156 -19.55 -0.15 9.40
C TRP A 156 -19.46 -1.09 10.59
N LEU A 157 -19.41 -0.52 11.78
CA LEU A 157 -19.23 -1.24 13.04
C LEU A 157 -20.61 -1.42 13.68
N LYS A 158 -21.31 -2.47 13.23
CA LYS A 158 -22.72 -2.69 13.55
C LYS A 158 -23.00 -2.70 15.05
N ASP A 159 -22.17 -3.38 15.83
CA ASP A 159 -22.38 -3.53 17.28
C ASP A 159 -22.14 -2.22 18.04
N LEU A 160 -21.39 -1.29 17.44
CA LEU A 160 -21.16 0.06 17.96
C LEU A 160 -22.08 1.10 17.31
N MET A 161 -22.95 0.71 16.38
CA MET A 161 -23.78 1.61 15.58
C MET A 161 -22.99 2.80 14.99
N THR A 162 -21.73 2.57 14.62
CA THR A 162 -20.79 3.62 14.21
C THR A 162 -20.27 3.35 12.81
N GLN A 163 -20.29 4.36 11.95
CA GLN A 163 -19.61 4.35 10.66
C GLN A 163 -18.35 5.20 10.71
N TRP A 164 -17.26 4.69 10.16
CA TRP A 164 -16.06 5.47 9.87
C TRP A 164 -15.84 5.56 8.37
N ARG A 165 -15.47 6.74 7.86
CA ARG A 165 -15.03 6.94 6.48
C ARG A 165 -13.66 7.60 6.49
N ILE A 166 -12.68 6.97 5.87
CA ILE A 166 -11.29 7.42 5.82
C ILE A 166 -10.96 7.69 4.36
N LYS A 167 -10.73 8.94 4.00
CA LYS A 167 -10.35 9.37 2.65
C LYS A 167 -8.88 9.81 2.64
N GLY A 168 -8.21 9.56 1.53
CA GLY A 168 -6.86 10.07 1.31
C GLY A 168 -6.17 9.32 0.19
N THR A 169 -4.88 9.03 0.39
CA THR A 169 -4.02 8.38 -0.59
C THR A 169 -3.52 7.01 -0.11
N ALA A 170 -3.34 6.05 -1.02
CA ALA A 170 -2.85 4.71 -0.69
C ALA A 170 -1.66 4.27 -1.56
N TYR A 171 -0.67 3.69 -0.88
CA TYR A 171 0.62 3.32 -1.46
C TYR A 171 0.92 1.85 -1.20
N ALA A 172 1.34 1.14 -2.24
CA ALA A 172 1.64 -0.29 -2.17
C ALA A 172 3.14 -0.53 -2.05
N ILE A 173 3.52 -1.42 -1.12
CA ILE A 173 4.90 -1.86 -0.91
C ILE A 173 5.01 -3.39 -0.90
N GLY A 174 6.22 -3.89 -1.08
CA GLY A 174 6.52 -5.32 -1.12
C GLY A 174 6.81 -5.87 -2.51
N ASN A 175 7.11 -5.02 -3.49
CA ASN A 175 7.70 -5.46 -4.73
C ASN A 175 9.10 -6.05 -4.46
N PRO A 176 9.42 -7.31 -4.86
CA PRO A 176 10.73 -7.90 -4.66
C PRO A 176 11.89 -7.15 -5.34
N SER A 177 11.62 -6.38 -6.39
CA SER A 177 12.61 -5.48 -7.01
C SER A 177 13.00 -4.31 -6.11
N GLY A 178 12.29 -4.10 -4.99
CA GLY A 178 12.64 -3.08 -4.00
C GLY A 178 12.75 -1.69 -4.63
N GLU A 179 13.79 -0.95 -4.26
CA GLU A 179 14.01 0.43 -4.73
C GLU A 179 14.43 0.53 -6.20
N ASP A 180 14.72 -0.59 -6.88
CA ASP A 180 14.94 -0.61 -8.33
C ASP A 180 13.62 -0.38 -9.11
N ALA A 181 12.46 -0.58 -8.45
CA ALA A 181 11.17 -0.20 -8.98
C ALA A 181 10.77 1.21 -8.52
N GLU A 182 10.63 2.15 -9.46
CA GLU A 182 10.29 3.55 -9.14
C GLU A 182 8.94 3.70 -8.41
N GLU A 183 7.97 2.82 -8.69
CA GLU A 183 6.67 2.77 -7.99
C GLU A 183 6.82 2.42 -6.50
N GLU A 184 7.66 1.41 -6.18
CA GLU A 184 7.94 0.99 -4.80
C GLU A 184 8.70 2.08 -4.06
N LYS A 185 9.71 2.69 -4.71
CA LYS A 185 10.48 3.81 -4.15
C LYS A 185 9.60 5.01 -3.84
N THR A 186 8.71 5.38 -4.76
CA THR A 186 7.74 6.47 -4.56
C THR A 186 6.82 6.14 -3.38
N SER A 187 6.25 4.94 -3.36
CA SER A 187 5.37 4.48 -2.28
C SER A 187 6.04 4.52 -0.91
N ARG A 188 7.27 4.00 -0.80
CA ARG A 188 8.07 4.04 0.43
C ARG A 188 8.35 5.47 0.89
N ASN A 189 8.66 6.38 -0.04
CA ASN A 189 8.90 7.78 0.28
C ASN A 189 7.63 8.46 0.82
N GLU A 190 6.47 8.24 0.21
CA GLU A 190 5.21 8.81 0.68
C GLU A 190 4.80 8.27 2.05
N ILE A 191 4.94 6.96 2.28
CA ILE A 191 4.70 6.34 3.59
C ILE A 191 5.66 6.92 4.63
N ARG A 192 6.95 7.05 4.29
CA ARG A 192 7.98 7.57 5.22
C ARG A 192 7.66 8.97 5.72
N LYS A 193 7.04 9.82 4.91
CA LYS A 193 6.64 11.17 5.32
C LYS A 193 5.65 11.17 6.47
N ALA A 194 4.88 10.10 6.69
CA ALA A 194 3.88 10.02 7.76
C ALA A 194 4.31 9.14 8.93
N LEU A 195 5.51 8.54 8.89
CA LEU A 195 6.06 7.79 10.02
C LEU A 195 6.58 8.73 11.10
N ARG A 196 6.26 8.42 12.35
CA ARG A 196 6.76 9.09 13.55
C ARG A 196 7.62 8.14 14.37
N VAL A 197 8.64 8.67 15.02
CA VAL A 197 9.48 7.90 15.96
C VAL A 197 8.77 7.86 17.32
N LYS A 198 8.35 6.66 17.74
CA LYS A 198 7.68 6.40 19.03
C LYS A 198 8.68 6.20 20.18
N GLY A 199 9.96 6.10 19.86
CA GLY A 199 11.06 5.84 20.79
C GLY A 199 12.16 5.02 20.12
N GLY A 200 13.17 4.64 20.91
CA GLY A 200 14.34 3.90 20.42
C GLY A 200 15.58 4.78 20.24
N ASN A 201 16.75 4.15 20.28
CA ASN A 201 18.02 4.81 19.99
C ASN A 201 18.30 4.77 18.48
N ASP A 202 19.28 5.55 18.02
CA ASP A 202 19.70 5.60 16.61
C ASP A 202 20.06 4.22 16.05
N SER A 203 20.55 3.30 16.89
CA SER A 203 20.88 1.93 16.46
C SER A 203 19.64 1.11 16.14
N ASP A 204 18.53 1.32 16.83
CA ASP A 204 17.28 0.60 16.58
C ASP A 204 16.56 1.15 15.35
N ILE A 205 16.62 2.46 15.13
CA ILE A 205 16.17 3.10 13.89
C ILE A 205 16.96 2.55 12.69
N ALA A 206 18.28 2.40 12.82
CA ALA A 206 19.14 1.87 11.76
C ALA A 206 18.88 0.39 11.42
N LYS A 207 18.35 -0.40 12.37
CA LYS A 207 17.97 -1.82 12.15
C LYS A 207 16.64 -1.98 11.42
N TRP A 208 15.82 -0.93 11.37
CA TRP A 208 14.50 -1.00 10.76
C TRP A 208 14.62 -1.03 9.24
N THR A 209 13.99 -2.01 8.59
CA THR A 209 13.98 -2.11 7.11
C THR A 209 12.58 -2.32 6.56
N TRP A 210 12.35 -1.86 5.33
CA TRP A 210 11.11 -2.10 4.60
C TRP A 210 10.84 -3.58 4.38
N GLU A 211 11.87 -4.37 4.10
CA GLU A 211 11.72 -5.81 3.89
C GLU A 211 11.21 -6.51 5.15
N LYS A 212 11.80 -6.22 6.31
CA LYS A 212 11.31 -6.74 7.60
C LYS A 212 9.88 -6.30 7.88
N ALA A 213 9.50 -5.07 7.50
CA ALA A 213 8.13 -4.61 7.64
C ALA A 213 7.18 -5.43 6.76
N VAL A 214 7.44 -5.56 5.45
CA VAL A 214 6.60 -6.35 4.53
C VAL A 214 6.54 -7.83 4.94
N THR A 215 7.65 -8.41 5.38
CA THR A 215 7.73 -9.81 5.82
C THR A 215 6.94 -10.04 7.10
N LYS A 216 6.90 -9.09 8.03
CA LYS A 216 6.01 -9.12 9.21
C LYS A 216 4.54 -9.28 8.80
N TYR A 217 4.06 -8.49 7.83
CA TYR A 217 2.68 -8.60 7.34
C TYR A 217 2.41 -9.95 6.65
N PHE A 218 3.38 -10.49 5.90
CA PHE A 218 3.26 -11.79 5.27
C PHE A 218 3.24 -12.94 6.30
N ALA A 219 4.09 -12.87 7.32
CA ALA A 219 4.17 -13.83 8.42
C ALA A 219 2.87 -13.90 9.22
N ASN A 220 2.11 -12.79 9.31
CA ASN A 220 0.84 -12.76 10.03
C ASN A 220 -0.32 -13.51 9.33
N HIS A 221 -0.12 -13.98 8.10
CA HIS A 221 -1.10 -14.82 7.41
C HIS A 221 -0.93 -16.29 7.81
N SER A 222 -2.02 -17.06 7.81
CA SER A 222 -1.92 -18.52 7.91
C SER A 222 -1.18 -19.12 6.69
N PRO A 223 -0.61 -20.33 6.77
CA PRO A 223 0.05 -20.97 5.63
C PRO A 223 -0.82 -21.04 4.37
N ILE A 224 -2.10 -21.39 4.52
CA ILE A 224 -3.08 -21.41 3.43
C ILE A 224 -3.30 -20.00 2.87
N ALA A 225 -3.42 -18.99 3.73
CA ALA A 225 -3.62 -17.60 3.28
C ALA A 225 -2.37 -17.07 2.54
N ARG A 226 -1.15 -17.43 2.96
CA ARG A 226 0.07 -17.15 2.19
C ARG A 226 0.07 -17.88 0.84
N GLY A 227 -0.38 -19.13 0.80
CA GLY A 227 -0.50 -19.89 -0.44
C GLY A 227 -1.51 -19.31 -1.44
N SER A 228 -2.45 -18.46 -1.00
CA SER A 228 -3.37 -17.77 -1.90
C SER A 228 -2.66 -16.86 -2.92
N PHE A 229 -1.48 -16.34 -2.60
CA PHE A 229 -0.64 -15.56 -3.52
C PHE A 229 0.02 -16.43 -4.61
N ARG A 230 -0.08 -17.76 -4.50
CA ARG A 230 0.29 -18.73 -5.53
C ARG A 230 -0.94 -19.27 -6.29
N ASN A 231 -2.11 -18.65 -6.15
CA ASN A 231 -3.26 -19.02 -6.95
C ASN A 231 -3.11 -18.53 -8.40
N PRO A 232 -3.86 -19.12 -9.36
CA PRO A 232 -4.06 -18.53 -10.68
C PRO A 232 -4.52 -17.07 -10.58
N HIS A 233 -4.23 -16.28 -11.61
CA HIS A 233 -4.48 -14.84 -11.62
C HIS A 233 -5.93 -14.51 -11.21
N PRO A 234 -6.13 -13.61 -10.23
CA PRO A 234 -7.47 -13.25 -9.78
C PRO A 234 -8.28 -12.63 -10.93
N GLY A 235 -9.58 -12.94 -10.99
CA GLY A 235 -10.49 -12.42 -12.02
C GLY A 235 -10.45 -13.14 -13.38
N GLN A 236 -9.51 -14.08 -13.60
CA GLN A 236 -9.49 -14.89 -14.82
C GLN A 236 -10.57 -16.00 -14.80
N PRO A 237 -11.11 -16.40 -15.96
CA PRO A 237 -12.05 -17.53 -16.05
C PRO A 237 -11.44 -18.82 -15.51
N ARG A 238 -12.21 -19.61 -14.74
CA ARG A 238 -11.73 -20.90 -14.21
C ARG A 238 -11.42 -21.94 -15.28
N SER A 239 -11.95 -21.77 -16.49
CA SER A 239 -11.66 -22.61 -17.65
C SER A 239 -10.30 -22.33 -18.28
N SER A 240 -9.65 -21.21 -17.93
CA SER A 240 -8.32 -20.88 -18.45
C SER A 240 -7.24 -21.74 -17.78
N THR A 241 -6.25 -22.16 -18.57
CA THR A 241 -5.04 -22.82 -18.03
C THR A 241 -4.13 -21.74 -17.43
N PRO A 242 -3.67 -21.90 -16.17
CA PRO A 242 -2.72 -20.99 -15.58
C PRO A 242 -1.45 -20.87 -16.43
N SER A 243 -0.88 -19.67 -16.50
CA SER A 243 0.34 -19.40 -17.27
C SER A 243 1.58 -20.11 -16.73
N GLN A 244 1.56 -20.54 -15.48
CA GLN A 244 2.65 -21.27 -14.82
C GLN A 244 2.08 -22.45 -14.02
N VAL A 245 2.82 -23.56 -14.01
CA VAL A 245 2.39 -24.85 -13.41
C VAL A 245 2.28 -24.79 -11.89
N ASP A 246 3.03 -23.90 -11.27
CA ASP A 246 3.07 -23.66 -9.83
C ASP A 246 1.93 -22.77 -9.32
N LEU A 247 1.12 -22.22 -10.23
CA LEU A 247 -0.09 -21.48 -9.89
C LEU A 247 -1.30 -22.42 -9.74
N LYS A 248 -1.59 -22.84 -8.51
CA LYS A 248 -2.68 -23.76 -8.17
C LYS A 248 -3.37 -23.38 -6.85
N LEU A 249 -4.62 -23.80 -6.71
CA LEU A 249 -5.43 -23.54 -5.51
C LEU A 249 -5.00 -24.45 -4.34
N GLY A 250 -5.28 -23.98 -3.11
CA GLY A 250 -5.16 -24.80 -1.90
C GLY A 250 -3.73 -25.10 -1.46
N GLN A 251 -2.76 -24.30 -1.92
CA GLN A 251 -1.37 -24.44 -1.51
C GLN A 251 -1.17 -23.89 -0.10
N GLU A 252 -0.26 -24.49 0.64
CA GLU A 252 0.29 -23.92 1.87
C GLU A 252 1.69 -23.39 1.59
N VAL A 253 1.99 -22.20 2.14
CA VAL A 253 3.32 -21.60 2.08
C VAL A 253 3.82 -21.40 3.51
N LEU A 254 4.90 -22.09 3.86
CA LEU A 254 5.55 -21.99 5.18
C LEU A 254 6.79 -21.08 5.15
N ASP A 255 7.43 -20.99 3.99
CA ASP A 255 8.59 -20.12 3.76
C ASP A 255 8.14 -18.66 3.62
N LEU A 256 8.67 -17.79 4.48
CA LEU A 256 8.40 -16.35 4.44
C LEU A 256 9.05 -15.66 3.23
N HIS A 257 10.01 -16.33 2.57
CA HIS A 257 10.74 -15.84 1.39
C HIS A 257 10.33 -16.54 0.09
N ASP A 258 9.20 -17.26 0.08
CA ASP A 258 8.67 -17.95 -1.11
C ASP A 258 8.56 -16.98 -2.30
N SER A 259 9.40 -17.18 -3.30
CA SER A 259 9.58 -16.21 -4.40
C SER A 259 8.29 -15.94 -5.19
N VAL A 260 7.43 -16.95 -5.35
CA VAL A 260 6.20 -16.86 -6.13
C VAL A 260 5.14 -16.09 -5.34
N ALA A 261 4.95 -16.46 -4.08
CA ALA A 261 4.02 -15.76 -3.20
C ALA A 261 4.46 -14.30 -2.99
N ARG A 262 5.76 -14.06 -2.77
CA ARG A 262 6.33 -12.72 -2.55
C ARG A 262 6.25 -11.84 -3.80
N ALA A 263 6.41 -12.40 -4.99
CA ALA A 263 6.19 -11.67 -6.24
C ALA A 263 4.77 -11.06 -6.31
N ASN A 264 3.78 -11.76 -5.77
CA ASN A 264 2.38 -11.33 -5.78
C ASN A 264 1.92 -10.64 -4.49
N PHE A 265 2.64 -10.73 -3.37
CA PHE A 265 2.21 -10.15 -2.10
C PHE A 265 2.48 -8.65 -2.03
N ARG A 266 1.48 -7.84 -1.64
CA ARG A 266 1.65 -6.41 -1.36
C ARG A 266 1.01 -6.03 -0.02
N VAL A 267 1.64 -5.09 0.66
CA VAL A 267 1.05 -4.32 1.76
C VAL A 267 0.63 -2.97 1.20
N VAL A 268 -0.62 -2.59 1.37
CA VAL A 268 -1.14 -1.28 0.98
C VAL A 268 -1.36 -0.45 2.24
N VAL A 269 -0.81 0.76 2.25
CA VAL A 269 -0.84 1.69 3.38
C VAL A 269 -1.64 2.93 2.98
N ILE A 270 -2.67 3.26 3.76
CA ILE A 270 -3.61 4.36 3.53
C ILE A 270 -3.19 5.53 4.42
N ARG A 271 -2.76 6.63 3.79
CA ARG A 271 -2.53 7.91 4.44
C ARG A 271 -3.83 8.71 4.45
N ALA A 272 -4.42 8.85 5.62
CA ALA A 272 -5.65 9.61 5.82
C ALA A 272 -5.41 11.12 5.66
N GLU A 273 -6.31 11.77 4.93
CA GLU A 273 -6.38 13.22 4.73
C GLU A 273 -7.70 13.78 5.27
N GLU A 274 -8.75 12.97 5.27
CA GLU A 274 -10.05 13.27 5.87
C GLU A 274 -10.59 12.01 6.55
N VAL A 275 -11.10 12.16 7.78
CA VAL A 275 -11.73 11.07 8.55
C VAL A 275 -13.07 11.54 9.07
N GLU A 276 -14.12 10.79 8.78
CA GLU A 276 -15.47 11.04 9.26
C GLU A 276 -15.88 9.92 10.21
N ARG A 277 -16.51 10.28 11.34
CA ARG A 277 -17.22 9.36 12.22
C ARG A 277 -18.68 9.75 12.30
N LEU A 278 -19.57 8.83 11.96
CA LEU A 278 -21.00 8.94 12.20
C LEU A 278 -21.38 7.96 13.32
N ASP A 279 -21.87 8.48 14.43
CA ASP A 279 -22.33 7.74 15.60
C ASP A 279 -23.87 7.76 15.65
N LEU A 280 -24.47 6.58 15.56
CA LEU A 280 -25.92 6.36 15.56
C LEU A 280 -26.38 5.62 16.82
N THR A 281 -25.59 5.63 17.89
CA THR A 281 -25.95 5.00 19.17
C THR A 281 -27.21 5.61 19.79
N ASP A 282 -27.38 6.93 19.66
CA ASP A 282 -28.63 7.66 19.90
C ASP A 282 -29.22 8.10 18.56
N GLN A 283 -30.41 7.59 18.21
CA GLN A 283 -31.05 7.92 16.93
C GLN A 283 -31.78 9.27 16.95
N GLU A 284 -32.08 9.81 18.14
CA GLU A 284 -32.70 11.13 18.30
C GLU A 284 -31.64 12.24 18.31
N ASP A 285 -30.43 11.93 18.78
CA ASP A 285 -29.25 12.82 18.83
C ASP A 285 -28.04 12.18 18.13
N ALA A 286 -28.21 11.77 16.86
CA ALA A 286 -27.12 11.23 16.07
C ALA A 286 -26.00 12.27 15.90
N LYS A 287 -24.74 11.82 15.93
CA LYS A 287 -23.58 12.72 15.91
C LYS A 287 -22.63 12.41 14.78
N ARG A 288 -22.09 13.47 14.16
CA ARG A 288 -21.14 13.34 13.07
C ARG A 288 -19.96 14.27 13.29
N TRP A 289 -18.76 13.72 13.19
CA TRP A 289 -17.51 14.48 13.24
C TRP A 289 -16.74 14.29 11.96
N ASN A 290 -16.10 15.35 11.49
CA ASN A 290 -15.14 15.30 10.41
C ASN A 290 -13.80 15.89 10.88
N TRP A 291 -12.74 15.13 10.69
CA TRP A 291 -11.37 15.56 10.89
C TRP A 291 -10.70 15.71 9.52
N THR A 292 -10.19 16.89 9.22
CA THR A 292 -9.44 17.15 7.98
C THR A 292 -7.99 17.50 8.31
N LEU A 293 -7.05 16.86 7.62
CA LEU A 293 -5.63 17.18 7.73
C LEU A 293 -5.35 18.45 6.94
N LEU A 294 -4.87 19.47 7.63
CA LEU A 294 -4.48 20.75 7.05
C LEU A 294 -2.96 20.81 7.01
N ASP A 295 -2.39 20.94 5.83
CA ASP A 295 -0.99 21.27 5.67
C ASP A 295 -0.77 22.76 5.95
N GLY A 296 0.25 23.06 6.76
CA GLY A 296 0.66 24.42 7.10
C GLY A 296 2.17 24.54 7.11
N ASN A 297 2.66 25.79 7.21
CA ASN A 297 4.09 26.07 7.27
C ASN A 297 4.78 25.44 8.49
N ASP A 298 4.04 25.24 9.58
CA ASP A 298 4.52 24.67 10.85
C ASP A 298 4.21 23.15 10.96
N GLY A 299 3.99 22.49 9.82
CA GLY A 299 3.60 21.08 9.73
C GLY A 299 2.09 20.86 9.57
N SER A 300 1.72 19.59 9.35
CA SER A 300 0.31 19.21 9.18
C SER A 300 -0.40 19.14 10.54
N ARG A 301 -1.68 19.56 10.60
CA ARG A 301 -2.52 19.49 11.80
C ARG A 301 -3.93 19.04 11.47
N TRP A 302 -4.58 18.34 12.38
CA TRP A 302 -5.99 17.93 12.22
C TRP A 302 -6.93 19.04 12.68
N LYS A 303 -7.94 19.36 11.86
CA LYS A 303 -9.06 20.22 12.23
C LYS A 303 -10.30 19.37 12.39
N GLU A 304 -10.90 19.40 13.57
CA GLU A 304 -12.18 18.76 13.88
C GLU A 304 -13.35 19.73 13.66
N VAL A 305 -14.44 19.21 13.10
CA VAL A 305 -15.72 19.91 12.95
C VAL A 305 -16.86 18.92 13.21
N GLU A 306 -17.81 19.28 14.07
CA GLU A 306 -19.08 18.57 14.20
C GLU A 306 -20.04 18.98 13.08
N LEU A 307 -20.71 17.99 12.49
CA LEU A 307 -21.58 18.13 11.33
C LEU A 307 -22.98 17.58 11.65
N TRP A 308 -23.97 18.00 10.87
CA TRP A 308 -25.27 17.32 10.88
C TRP A 308 -25.13 15.87 10.38
N PRO A 309 -25.87 14.90 10.97
CA PRO A 309 -25.88 13.49 10.57
C PRO A 309 -26.19 13.22 9.11
#